data_AF-A0A1H0HNZ9-F1
#
_entry.id   AF-A0A1H0HNZ9-F1
#
_cell.length_a   1.000
_cell.length_b   1.000
_cell.length_c   1.000
_cell.angle_alpha   90.00
_cell.angle_beta   90.00
_cell.angle_gamma   90.00
#
_symmetry.space_group_name_H-M   'P 1'
#
loop_
_entity.id
_entity.type
_entity.pdbx_description
1 polymer ?
#
loop_
_entity_poly.entity_id
_entity_poly.type
_entity_poly.pdbx_seq_one_letter_code
_entity_poly.pdbx_strand_id
1 'polypeptide(L)'
;MGDGWDDSVSMRLAALALDRGRLTDDLVTALAVRGTLLVDLALRDRVRDTEDAVEFDDPPTGFAPADRLLADGASSLTDLLRAGPVDQRDLAAEHLRRGSWSVRRRLLGTRYTDARADRTQADERLLQPRSEPWTPADAALAAVGSTLGLLDGPRERAGEELLEHAGPARWLVETVVEEVDRAITRGQFMRGAVSLADGAPG
;
A
#
# COMPACT_ATOMS: atom_id res chain seq x y z
N MET A 1 22.64 12.30 3.86
CA MET A 1 21.42 12.11 4.67
C MET A 1 20.39 11.55 3.74
N GLY A 2 20.13 10.23 3.80
CA GLY A 2 19.07 9.62 3.01
C GLY A 2 17.74 10.14 3.53
N ASP A 3 16.98 10.77 2.66
CA ASP A 3 15.64 11.26 2.91
C ASP A 3 14.79 10.09 3.44
N GLY A 4 14.19 10.25 4.62
CA GLY A 4 13.57 9.18 5.43
C GLY A 4 12.34 8.48 4.84
N TRP A 5 12.14 8.58 3.52
CA TRP A 5 11.09 7.93 2.75
C TRP A 5 11.52 6.57 2.18
N ASP A 6 12.81 6.27 2.18
CA ASP A 6 13.34 4.98 1.71
C ASP A 6 12.83 3.78 2.54
N ASP A 7 12.46 4.02 3.79
CA ASP A 7 11.90 3.05 4.73
C ASP A 7 10.38 3.16 4.90
N SER A 8 9.73 3.97 4.05
CA SER A 8 8.29 4.20 4.13
C SER A 8 7.49 2.94 3.80
N VAL A 9 6.31 2.83 4.42
CA VAL A 9 5.39 1.69 4.26
C VAL A 9 4.99 1.55 2.80
N SER A 10 4.65 2.65 2.13
CA SER A 10 4.26 2.67 0.71
C SER A 10 5.35 2.16 -0.22
N MET A 11 6.60 2.59 -0.03
CA MET A 11 7.74 2.16 -0.85
C MET A 11 8.02 0.66 -0.65
N ARG A 12 7.99 0.18 0.59
CA ARG A 12 8.16 -1.26 0.89
C ARG A 12 7.00 -2.08 0.32
N LEU A 13 5.77 -1.59 0.43
CA LEU A 13 4.59 -2.25 -0.15
C LEU A 13 4.71 -2.38 -1.68
N ALA A 14 5.18 -1.33 -2.37
CA ALA A 14 5.36 -1.37 -3.82
C ALA A 14 6.38 -2.43 -4.26
N ALA A 15 7.42 -2.65 -3.46
CA ALA A 15 8.41 -3.71 -3.67
C ALA A 15 7.81 -5.11 -3.46
N LEU A 16 7.03 -5.32 -2.41
CA LEU A 16 6.31 -6.58 -2.17
C LEU A 16 5.29 -6.87 -3.29
N ALA A 17 4.61 -5.85 -3.81
CA ALA A 17 3.60 -5.98 -4.87
C ALA A 17 4.18 -6.14 -6.29
N LEU A 18 5.50 -6.29 -6.44
CA LEU A 18 6.16 -6.38 -7.75
C LEU A 18 6.19 -7.83 -8.27
N ASP A 19 5.24 -8.23 -9.13
CA ASP A 19 5.22 -9.58 -9.72
C ASP A 19 6.30 -9.77 -10.80
N ARG A 20 7.41 -10.41 -10.43
CA ARG A 20 8.51 -10.75 -11.35
C ARG A 20 8.99 -9.52 -12.13
N GLY A 21 9.01 -8.36 -11.47
CA GLY A 21 9.38 -7.09 -12.08
C GLY A 21 8.26 -6.40 -12.88
N ARG A 22 6.99 -6.80 -12.75
CA ARG A 22 5.83 -6.09 -13.32
C ARG A 22 5.02 -5.44 -12.22
N LEU A 23 4.51 -4.25 -12.53
CA LEU A 23 3.49 -3.61 -11.72
C LEU A 23 2.17 -4.36 -11.89
N THR A 24 1.40 -4.42 -10.82
CA THR A 24 0.05 -4.98 -10.83
C THR A 24 -0.92 -3.87 -11.20
N ASP A 25 -1.72 -4.08 -12.24
CA ASP A 25 -2.67 -3.08 -12.76
C ASP A 25 -4.07 -3.42 -12.25
N ASP A 26 -4.29 -3.24 -10.95
CA ASP A 26 -5.59 -3.47 -10.33
C ASP A 26 -5.96 -2.37 -9.31
N LEU A 27 -7.26 -2.13 -9.17
CA LEU A 27 -7.81 -1.06 -8.34
C LEU A 27 -7.55 -1.27 -6.84
N VAL A 28 -7.37 -2.51 -6.39
CA VAL A 28 -7.08 -2.82 -4.98
C VAL A 28 -5.65 -2.41 -4.65
N THR A 29 -4.69 -2.73 -5.51
CA THR A 29 -3.30 -2.27 -5.32
C THR A 29 -3.20 -0.75 -5.32
N ALA A 30 -3.92 -0.06 -6.22
CA ALA A 30 -3.97 1.42 -6.20
C ALA A 30 -4.57 1.98 -4.90
N LEU A 31 -5.62 1.35 -4.36
CA LEU A 31 -6.18 1.72 -3.05
C LEU A 31 -5.18 1.52 -1.92
N ALA A 32 -4.49 0.37 -1.89
CA ALA A 32 -3.49 0.07 -0.88
C ALA A 32 -2.27 1.01 -0.94
N VAL A 33 -1.85 1.41 -2.15
CA VAL A 33 -0.81 2.42 -2.35
C VAL A 33 -1.22 3.75 -1.72
N ARG A 34 -2.42 4.23 -2.02
CA ARG A 34 -2.94 5.49 -1.44
C ARG A 34 -3.08 5.38 0.08
N GLY A 35 -3.57 4.25 0.57
CA GLY A 35 -3.69 3.98 2.00
C GLY A 35 -2.35 3.98 2.74
N THR A 36 -1.34 3.29 2.21
CA THR A 36 0.00 3.25 2.82
C THR A 36 0.73 4.58 2.73
N LEU A 37 0.48 5.39 1.70
CA LEU A 37 0.95 6.78 1.65
C LEU A 37 0.36 7.65 2.75
N LEU A 38 -0.93 7.49 3.03
CA LEU A 38 -1.59 8.21 4.12
C LEU A 38 -1.06 7.75 5.48
N VAL A 39 -0.81 6.45 5.65
CA VAL A 39 -0.16 5.91 6.85
C VAL A 39 1.24 6.49 7.01
N ASP A 40 2.03 6.58 5.93
CA ASP A 40 3.34 7.20 5.97
C ASP A 40 3.29 8.67 6.40
N LEU A 41 2.27 9.40 5.97
CA LEU A 41 2.05 10.77 6.40
C LEU A 41 1.63 10.84 7.88
N ALA A 42 0.72 9.96 8.34
CA ALA A 42 0.32 9.89 9.74
C ALA A 42 1.51 9.55 10.66
N LEU A 43 2.36 8.60 10.29
CA LEU A 43 3.58 8.24 11.02
C LEU A 43 4.63 9.38 11.06
N ARG A 44 4.47 10.39 10.21
CA ARG A 44 5.29 11.61 10.17
C ARG A 44 4.53 12.82 10.75
N ASP A 45 3.46 12.56 11.48
CA ASP A 45 2.56 13.55 12.08
C ASP A 45 1.97 14.54 11.06
N ARG A 46 1.76 14.15 9.81
CA ARG A 46 1.20 15.00 8.74
C ARG A 46 -0.26 14.71 8.40
N VAL A 47 -0.83 13.67 8.99
CA VAL A 47 -2.27 13.34 8.92
C VAL A 47 -2.72 13.08 10.34
N ARG A 48 -3.78 13.75 10.78
CA ARG A 48 -4.31 13.61 12.14
C ARG A 48 -5.82 13.43 12.09
N ASP A 49 -6.33 12.54 12.93
CA ASP A 49 -7.76 12.42 13.19
C ASP A 49 -8.10 13.35 14.36
N THR A 50 -8.98 14.32 14.14
CA THR A 50 -9.49 15.23 15.17
C THR A 50 -10.95 14.94 15.46
N GLU A 51 -11.53 15.58 16.49
CA GLU A 51 -12.93 15.35 16.86
C GLU A 51 -13.92 15.66 15.71
N ASP A 52 -13.55 16.60 14.84
CA ASP A 52 -14.42 17.14 13.80
C ASP A 52 -14.04 16.70 12.37
N ALA A 53 -12.76 16.36 12.13
CA ALA A 53 -12.27 16.07 10.78
C ALA A 53 -10.93 15.32 10.75
N VAL A 54 -10.59 14.77 9.58
CA VAL A 54 -9.22 14.37 9.28
C VAL A 54 -8.48 15.57 8.70
N GLU A 55 -7.40 15.98 9.36
CA GLU A 55 -6.55 17.11 8.97
C GLU A 55 -5.29 16.63 8.24
N PHE A 56 -4.89 17.38 7.21
CA PHE A 56 -3.72 17.13 6.38
C PHE A 56 -2.80 18.34 6.43
N ASP A 57 -1.53 18.14 6.76
CA ASP A 57 -0.51 19.19 6.65
C ASP A 57 -0.26 19.53 5.16
N ASP A 58 -0.07 20.81 4.84
CA ASP A 58 0.13 21.26 3.46
C ASP A 58 1.44 20.71 2.84
N PRO A 59 1.44 20.44 1.50
CA PRO A 59 2.67 20.19 0.76
C PRO A 59 3.58 21.44 0.76
N PRO A 60 4.92 21.29 0.59
CA PRO A 60 5.61 20.07 0.22
C PRO A 60 6.04 19.18 1.39
N THR A 61 6.03 17.88 1.15
CA THR A 61 6.56 16.80 2.01
C THR A 61 7.98 16.40 1.62
N GLY A 62 8.44 16.81 0.43
CA GLY A 62 9.68 16.35 -0.18
C GLY A 62 9.57 14.95 -0.80
N PHE A 63 8.35 14.42 -0.93
CA PHE A 63 8.04 13.12 -1.50
C PHE A 63 6.92 13.27 -2.53
N ALA A 64 7.30 13.22 -3.81
CA ALA A 64 6.40 13.55 -4.92
C ALA A 64 5.08 12.73 -4.91
N PRO A 65 5.05 11.44 -4.57
CA PRO A 65 3.78 10.71 -4.44
C PRO A 65 2.86 11.26 -3.36
N ALA A 66 3.38 11.66 -2.20
CA ALA A 66 2.57 12.26 -1.14
C ALA A 66 2.09 13.66 -1.54
N ASP A 67 2.96 14.47 -2.14
CA ASP A 67 2.60 15.81 -2.61
C ASP A 67 1.50 15.75 -3.67
N ARG A 68 1.59 14.80 -4.59
CA ARG A 68 0.57 14.54 -5.62
C ARG A 68 -0.74 14.07 -5.02
N LEU A 69 -0.71 13.24 -3.97
CA LEU A 69 -1.90 12.77 -3.28
C LEU A 69 -2.69 13.92 -2.63
N LEU A 70 -1.96 14.93 -2.11
CA LEU A 70 -2.54 16.06 -1.37
C LEU A 70 -2.84 17.30 -2.25
N ALA A 71 -2.29 17.37 -3.47
CA ALA A 71 -2.28 18.59 -4.30
C ALA A 71 -3.65 19.22 -4.60
N ASP A 72 -4.72 18.42 -4.64
CA ASP A 72 -6.05 18.89 -5.05
C ASP A 72 -6.97 19.24 -3.88
N GLY A 73 -6.49 19.19 -2.64
CA GLY A 73 -7.31 19.44 -1.44
C GLY A 73 -8.39 18.38 -1.30
N ALA A 74 -8.06 17.28 -0.63
CA ALA A 74 -8.97 16.16 -0.46
C ALA A 74 -10.29 16.57 0.22
N SER A 75 -11.42 16.22 -0.39
CA SER A 75 -12.74 16.38 0.25
C SER A 75 -12.96 15.43 1.42
N SER A 76 -12.33 14.25 1.40
CA SER A 76 -12.36 13.28 2.50
C SER A 76 -11.26 12.22 2.38
N LEU A 77 -10.97 11.53 3.49
CA LEU A 77 -10.09 10.36 3.51
C LEU A 77 -10.57 9.25 2.55
N THR A 78 -11.87 8.99 2.52
CA THR A 78 -12.46 7.96 1.64
C THR A 78 -12.26 8.30 0.17
N ASP A 79 -12.40 9.59 -0.21
CA ASP A 79 -12.20 10.03 -1.58
C ASP A 79 -10.74 9.86 -2.00
N LEU A 80 -9.78 10.18 -1.11
CA LEU A 80 -8.36 9.90 -1.36
C LEU A 80 -8.10 8.41 -1.56
N LEU A 81 -8.61 7.56 -0.68
CA LEU A 81 -8.38 6.11 -0.77
C LEU A 81 -8.95 5.50 -2.06
N ARG A 82 -10.14 5.93 -2.48
CA ARG A 82 -10.87 5.32 -3.59
C ARG A 82 -10.55 5.96 -4.95
N ALA A 83 -10.39 7.27 -4.99
CA ALA A 83 -10.29 8.06 -6.22
C ALA A 83 -9.04 8.95 -6.31
N GLY A 84 -8.15 8.93 -5.31
CA GLY A 84 -6.93 9.73 -5.32
C GLY A 84 -6.03 9.48 -6.53
N PRO A 85 -5.22 10.47 -6.96
CA PRO A 85 -4.54 10.48 -8.25
C PRO A 85 -3.24 9.66 -8.31
N VAL A 86 -2.97 8.86 -7.27
CA VAL A 86 -1.69 8.16 -7.07
C VAL A 86 -1.89 6.66 -7.17
N ASP A 87 -1.00 5.98 -7.91
CA ASP A 87 -0.99 4.53 -8.06
C ASP A 87 0.44 3.93 -7.95
N GLN A 88 0.58 2.64 -8.24
CA GLN A 88 1.88 1.95 -8.16
C GLN A 88 2.93 2.52 -9.15
N ARG A 89 2.52 3.20 -10.23
CA ARG A 89 3.44 3.82 -11.19
C ARG A 89 4.12 5.05 -10.59
N ASP A 90 3.42 5.81 -9.75
CA ASP A 90 4.01 6.94 -9.02
C ASP A 90 5.09 6.45 -8.04
N LEU A 91 4.82 5.38 -7.30
CA LEU A 91 5.83 4.76 -6.42
C LEU A 91 6.99 4.16 -7.23
N ALA A 92 6.72 3.51 -8.37
CA ALA A 92 7.77 3.00 -9.24
C ALA A 92 8.67 4.14 -9.77
N ALA A 93 8.09 5.29 -10.15
CA ALA A 93 8.85 6.46 -10.56
C ALA A 93 9.74 6.98 -9.42
N GLU A 94 9.23 6.95 -8.19
CA GLU A 94 9.97 7.37 -7.01
C GLU A 94 11.10 6.39 -6.63
N HIS A 95 10.86 5.08 -6.74
CA HIS A 95 11.91 4.06 -6.60
C HIS A 95 13.04 4.25 -7.62
N LEU A 96 12.69 4.57 -8.87
CA LEU A 96 13.68 4.88 -9.92
C LEU A 96 14.44 6.17 -9.61
N ARG A 97 13.75 7.24 -9.17
CA ARG A 97 14.37 8.51 -8.79
C ARG A 97 15.39 8.33 -7.66
N ARG A 98 15.05 7.49 -6.68
CA ARG A 98 15.89 7.15 -5.52
C ARG A 98 16.97 6.10 -5.82
N GLY A 99 16.93 5.47 -6.99
CA GLY A 99 17.87 4.42 -7.38
C GLY A 99 17.69 3.10 -6.62
N SER A 100 16.56 2.91 -5.92
CA SER A 100 16.25 1.63 -5.28
C SER A 100 15.75 0.61 -6.30
N TRP A 101 15.16 1.06 -7.42
CA TRP A 101 14.87 0.21 -8.56
C TRP A 101 15.66 0.62 -9.81
N SER A 102 15.79 -0.33 -10.73
CA SER A 102 16.20 -0.08 -12.11
C SER A 102 15.14 -0.58 -13.09
N VAL A 103 15.17 -0.08 -14.34
CA VAL A 103 14.16 -0.39 -15.35
C VAL A 103 14.78 -0.92 -16.64
N ARG A 104 14.18 -1.97 -17.19
CA ARG A 104 14.47 -2.50 -18.53
C ARG A 104 13.20 -2.49 -19.38
N ARG A 105 13.19 -1.62 -20.39
CA ARG A 105 12.12 -1.57 -21.40
C ARG A 105 12.29 -2.72 -22.40
N ARG A 106 11.21 -3.42 -22.72
CA ARG A 106 11.15 -4.47 -23.76
C ARG A 106 9.97 -4.19 -24.69
N LEU A 107 9.96 -4.83 -25.87
CA LEU A 107 8.84 -4.75 -26.83
C LEU A 107 7.48 -5.12 -26.22
N LEU A 108 7.46 -6.05 -25.25
CA LEU A 108 6.25 -6.52 -24.56
C LEU A 108 6.09 -5.91 -23.16
N GLY A 109 6.59 -4.70 -22.95
CA GLY A 109 6.38 -3.91 -21.73
C GLY A 109 7.63 -3.64 -20.89
N THR A 110 7.39 -3.05 -19.72
CA THR A 110 8.43 -2.60 -18.80
C THR A 110 8.69 -3.65 -17.72
N ARG A 111 9.97 -3.90 -17.42
CA ARG A 111 10.38 -4.72 -16.27
C ARG A 111 11.20 -3.88 -15.30
N TYR A 112 10.87 -3.94 -14.03
CA TYR A 112 11.62 -3.32 -12.94
C TYR A 112 12.46 -4.36 -12.23
N THR A 113 13.58 -3.92 -11.67
CA THR A 113 14.45 -4.75 -10.83
C THR A 113 14.70 -4.00 -9.54
N ASP A 114 14.29 -4.63 -8.43
CA ASP A 114 14.53 -4.12 -7.08
C ASP A 114 15.99 -4.37 -6.69
N ALA A 115 16.75 -3.30 -6.48
CA ALA A 115 18.13 -3.39 -6.01
C ALA A 115 18.22 -3.78 -4.52
N ARG A 116 17.09 -3.78 -3.81
CA ARG A 116 16.95 -4.13 -2.39
C ARG A 116 16.16 -5.43 -2.20
N ALA A 117 16.20 -6.34 -3.19
CA ALA A 117 15.43 -7.59 -3.16
C ALA A 117 15.65 -8.42 -1.88
N ASP A 118 16.86 -8.45 -1.33
CA ASP A 118 17.15 -9.17 -0.08
C ASP A 118 16.34 -8.61 1.11
N ARG A 119 16.16 -7.30 1.16
CA ARG A 119 15.32 -6.63 2.17
C ARG A 119 13.85 -6.94 1.92
N THR A 120 13.38 -6.84 0.68
CA THR A 120 11.99 -7.17 0.33
C THR A 120 11.64 -8.60 0.71
N GLN A 121 12.56 -9.55 0.48
CA GLN A 121 12.41 -10.94 0.91
C GLN A 121 12.49 -11.10 2.43
N ALA A 122 13.24 -10.24 3.13
CA ALA A 122 13.21 -10.21 4.58
C ALA A 122 11.85 -9.70 5.09
N ASP A 123 11.29 -8.65 4.49
CA ASP A 123 9.95 -8.14 4.82
C ASP A 123 8.88 -9.21 4.58
N GLU A 124 8.91 -9.92 3.45
CA GLU A 124 8.00 -11.02 3.10
C GLU A 124 7.97 -12.13 4.17
N ARG A 125 9.13 -12.44 4.76
CA ARG A 125 9.31 -13.50 5.77
C ARG A 125 9.06 -13.03 7.20
N LEU A 126 9.61 -11.87 7.57
CA LEU A 126 9.68 -11.39 8.95
C LEU A 126 8.41 -10.67 9.39
N LEU A 127 7.59 -10.16 8.47
CA LEU A 127 6.36 -9.46 8.82
C LEU A 127 5.17 -10.39 9.07
N GLN A 128 5.44 -11.67 9.36
CA GLN A 128 4.42 -12.58 9.84
C GLN A 128 4.01 -12.22 11.27
N PRO A 129 2.71 -12.38 11.65
CA PRO A 129 2.13 -11.96 12.93
C PRO A 129 2.79 -12.46 14.22
N ARG A 130 3.83 -13.29 14.15
CA ARG A 130 4.51 -13.92 15.29
C ARG A 130 5.95 -13.47 15.48
N SER A 131 6.39 -12.45 14.74
CA SER A 131 7.79 -12.06 14.63
C SER A 131 8.06 -10.73 15.34
N GLU A 132 8.08 -10.72 16.67
CA GLU A 132 8.39 -9.52 17.44
C GLU A 132 9.92 -9.25 17.54
N PRO A 133 10.35 -7.98 17.70
CA PRO A 133 9.55 -6.76 17.88
C PRO A 133 9.22 -6.00 16.57
N TRP A 134 8.04 -5.39 16.48
CA TRP A 134 7.64 -4.53 15.36
C TRP A 134 7.75 -3.04 15.66
N THR A 135 8.17 -2.29 14.64
CA THR A 135 7.92 -0.84 14.60
C THR A 135 6.48 -0.56 14.09
N PRO A 136 5.92 0.63 14.33
CA PRO A 136 4.62 1.01 13.75
C PRO A 136 4.56 0.89 12.22
N ALA A 137 5.66 1.18 11.54
CA ALA A 137 5.77 1.02 10.09
C ALA A 137 5.75 -0.45 9.66
N ASP A 138 6.44 -1.33 10.42
CA ASP A 138 6.43 -2.77 10.17
C ASP A 138 5.02 -3.35 10.39
N ALA A 139 4.35 -2.96 11.47
CA ALA A 139 2.99 -3.38 11.77
C ALA A 139 2.00 -2.95 10.68
N ALA A 140 2.08 -1.70 10.22
CA ALA A 140 1.26 -1.20 9.12
C ALA A 140 1.50 -1.97 7.81
N LEU A 141 2.78 -2.21 7.47
CA LEU A 141 3.14 -2.97 6.28
C LEU A 141 2.65 -4.41 6.36
N ALA A 142 2.82 -5.06 7.51
CA ALA A 142 2.36 -6.42 7.78
C ALA A 142 0.82 -6.52 7.67
N ALA A 143 0.09 -5.54 8.21
CA ALA A 143 -1.37 -5.52 8.20
C ALA A 143 -1.93 -5.39 6.78
N VAL A 144 -1.40 -4.46 5.99
CA VAL A 144 -1.83 -4.26 4.60
C VAL A 144 -1.33 -5.40 3.69
N GLY A 145 -0.07 -5.82 3.86
CA GLY A 145 0.55 -6.89 3.09
C GLY A 145 -0.14 -8.24 3.26
N SER A 146 -0.46 -8.64 4.50
CA SER A 146 -1.20 -9.88 4.79
C SER A 146 -2.61 -9.87 4.18
N THR A 147 -3.31 -8.73 4.28
CA THR A 147 -4.65 -8.54 3.71
C THR A 147 -4.65 -8.65 2.18
N LEU A 148 -3.59 -8.20 1.52
CA LEU A 148 -3.40 -8.34 0.07
C LEU A 148 -2.89 -9.74 -0.34
N GLY A 149 -2.31 -10.50 0.58
CA GLY A 149 -1.65 -11.78 0.30
C GLY A 149 -0.26 -11.62 -0.32
N LEU A 150 0.48 -10.59 0.11
CA LEU A 150 1.85 -10.27 -0.36
C LEU A 150 2.96 -10.81 0.55
N LEU A 151 2.61 -11.44 1.67
CA LEU A 151 3.56 -12.00 2.62
C LEU A 151 3.58 -13.53 2.51
N ASP A 152 4.63 -14.15 3.04
CA ASP A 152 4.70 -15.61 3.15
C ASP A 152 3.58 -16.10 4.07
N GLY A 153 2.56 -16.76 3.50
CA GLY A 153 1.44 -17.32 4.26
C GLY A 153 0.10 -17.25 3.52
N PRO A 154 -0.96 -17.81 4.12
CA PRO A 154 -2.30 -17.57 3.63
C PRO A 154 -2.63 -16.08 3.73
N ARG A 155 -3.38 -15.60 2.75
CA ARG A 155 -3.96 -14.27 2.82
C ARG A 155 -4.97 -14.23 3.97
N GLU A 156 -4.75 -13.31 4.89
CA GLU A 156 -5.58 -13.13 6.07
C GLU A 156 -5.75 -11.64 6.36
N ARG A 157 -6.92 -11.26 6.84
CA ARG A 157 -7.16 -9.90 7.32
C ARG A 157 -6.37 -9.68 8.61
N ALA A 158 -5.77 -8.51 8.75
CA ALA A 158 -5.03 -8.15 9.97
C ALA A 158 -5.88 -8.31 11.24
N GLY A 159 -5.33 -9.00 12.23
CA GLY A 159 -5.93 -9.18 13.55
C GLY A 159 -5.62 -8.01 14.50
N GLU A 160 -6.37 -7.94 15.60
CA GLU A 160 -6.28 -6.89 16.61
C GLU A 160 -4.86 -6.69 17.17
N GLU A 161 -4.19 -7.79 17.53
CA GLU A 161 -2.82 -7.79 18.07
C GLU A 161 -1.82 -7.11 17.13
N LEU A 162 -1.97 -7.31 15.82
CA LEU A 162 -1.12 -6.65 14.81
C LEU A 162 -1.44 -5.15 14.67
N LEU A 163 -2.73 -4.79 14.74
CA LEU A 163 -3.18 -3.41 14.63
C LEU A 163 -2.76 -2.57 15.83
N GLU A 164 -2.69 -3.16 17.03
CA GLU A 164 -2.19 -2.49 18.24
C GLU A 164 -0.75 -1.97 18.07
N HIS A 165 0.08 -2.69 17.33
CA HIS A 165 1.46 -2.30 17.08
C HIS A 165 1.62 -1.12 16.10
N ALA A 166 0.57 -0.75 15.35
CA ALA A 166 0.59 0.42 14.46
C ALA A 166 0.60 1.77 15.20
N GLY A 167 0.41 1.76 16.53
CA GLY A 167 0.56 2.94 17.37
C GLY A 167 -0.35 4.10 16.94
N PRO A 168 0.15 5.35 16.83
CA PRO A 168 -0.67 6.52 16.47
C PRO A 168 -1.36 6.40 15.10
N ALA A 169 -0.84 5.58 14.19
CA ALA A 169 -1.43 5.37 12.87
C ALA A 169 -2.48 4.25 12.83
N ARG A 170 -2.77 3.59 13.97
CA ARG A 170 -3.69 2.44 14.06
C ARG A 170 -5.03 2.69 13.39
N TRP A 171 -5.70 3.80 13.71
CA TRP A 171 -7.02 4.15 13.17
C TRP A 171 -7.04 4.17 11.62
N LEU A 172 -5.93 4.64 11.03
CA LEU A 172 -5.79 4.73 9.59
C LEU A 172 -5.42 3.39 8.97
N VAL A 173 -4.55 2.60 9.62
CA VAL A 173 -4.24 1.22 9.19
C VAL A 173 -5.50 0.36 9.20
N GLU A 174 -6.33 0.46 10.24
CA GLU A 174 -7.64 -0.21 10.32
C GLU A 174 -8.53 0.18 9.14
N THR A 175 -8.68 1.48 8.88
CA THR A 175 -9.47 1.99 7.76
C THR A 175 -8.98 1.45 6.41
N VAL A 176 -7.65 1.43 6.21
CA VAL A 176 -7.06 0.91 4.97
C VAL A 176 -7.29 -0.59 4.83
N VAL A 177 -7.04 -1.38 5.88
CA VAL A 177 -7.29 -2.83 5.89
C VAL A 177 -8.76 -3.13 5.57
N GLU A 178 -9.69 -2.39 6.16
CA GLU A 178 -11.12 -2.51 5.90
C GLU A 178 -11.50 -2.23 4.45
N GLU A 179 -11.01 -1.13 3.88
CA GLU A 179 -11.31 -0.75 2.50
C GLU A 179 -10.70 -1.73 1.50
N VAL A 180 -9.47 -2.20 1.73
CA VAL A 180 -8.80 -3.23 0.93
C VAL A 180 -9.58 -4.54 0.97
N ASP A 181 -9.90 -5.05 2.16
CA ASP A 181 -10.64 -6.29 2.36
C ASP A 181 -12.03 -6.23 1.69
N ARG A 182 -12.74 -5.11 1.86
CA ARG A 182 -14.03 -4.85 1.21
C ARG A 182 -13.92 -4.78 -0.32
N ALA A 183 -12.86 -4.16 -0.85
CA ALA A 183 -12.64 -4.08 -2.29
C ALA A 183 -12.39 -5.46 -2.91
N ILE A 184 -11.61 -6.31 -2.24
CA ILE A 184 -11.31 -7.64 -2.74
C ILE A 184 -12.55 -8.54 -2.65
N THR A 185 -13.24 -8.53 -1.51
CA THR A 185 -14.46 -9.32 -1.32
C THR A 185 -15.48 -8.99 -2.41
N ARG A 186 -15.70 -7.70 -2.72
CA ARG A 186 -16.55 -7.28 -3.85
C ARG A 186 -16.05 -7.80 -5.21
N GLY A 187 -14.74 -7.72 -5.46
CA GLY A 187 -14.14 -8.24 -6.69
C GLY A 187 -14.33 -9.76 -6.87
N GLN A 188 -14.24 -10.53 -5.79
CA GLN A 188 -14.49 -11.99 -5.80
C GLN A 188 -15.96 -12.30 -6.09
N PHE A 189 -16.90 -11.58 -5.47
CA PHE A 189 -18.33 -11.74 -5.75
C PHE A 189 -18.68 -11.48 -7.23
N MET A 190 -18.13 -10.40 -7.80
CA MET A 190 -18.37 -10.07 -9.22
C MET A 190 -17.79 -11.13 -10.17
N ARG A 191 -16.59 -11.66 -9.89
CA ARG A 191 -16.00 -12.75 -10.70
C ARG A 191 -16.80 -14.05 -10.61
N GLY A 192 -17.30 -14.38 -9.41
CA GLY A 192 -18.18 -15.54 -9.21
C GLY A 192 -19.52 -15.41 -9.94
N ALA A 193 -20.11 -14.22 -9.95
CA ALA A 193 -21.36 -13.94 -10.67
C ALA A 193 -21.21 -14.07 -12.19
N VAL A 194 -20.10 -13.57 -12.76
CA VAL A 194 -19.80 -13.73 -14.19
C VAL A 194 -19.59 -15.21 -14.55
N SER A 195 -18.83 -15.96 -13.73
CA SER A 195 -18.59 -17.38 -13.98
C SER A 195 -19.86 -18.25 -13.90
N LEU A 196 -20.87 -17.85 -13.12
CA LEU A 196 -22.17 -18.52 -13.06
C LEU A 196 -23.05 -18.17 -14.26
N ALA A 197 -22.96 -16.94 -14.78
CA ALA A 197 -23.71 -16.50 -15.95
C ALA A 197 -23.21 -17.16 -17.25
N ASP A 198 -21.91 -17.41 -17.36
CA ASP A 198 -21.29 -18.09 -18.52
C ASP A 198 -21.45 -19.63 -18.48
N GLY A 199 -21.99 -20.17 -17.39
CA GLY A 199 -22.14 -21.61 -17.14
C GLY A 199 -23.52 -22.20 -17.44
N ALA A 200 -24.45 -21.46 -18.04
CA ALA A 200 -25.78 -21.98 -18.38
C ALA A 200 -25.73 -22.83 -19.67
N PRO A 201 -25.99 -24.15 -19.63
CA PRO A 201 -26.18 -24.93 -20.84
C PRO A 201 -27.55 -24.59 -21.45
N GLY A 202 -27.56 -24.26 -22.74
CA GLY A 202 -28.78 -24.27 -23.56
C GLY A 202 -29.18 -25.68 -23.96
#